data_AF-A0ABC8ETZ8-F1
#
_entry.id   AF-A0ABC8ETZ8-F1
#
_cell.length_a   1.000
_cell.length_b   1.000
_cell.length_c   1.000
_cell.angle_alpha   90.00
_cell.angle_beta   90.00
_cell.angle_gamma   90.00
#
_symmetry.space_group_name_H-M   'P 1'
#
loop_
_entity.id
_entity.type
_entity.pdbx_description
1 polymer ?
#
loop_
_entity_poly.entity_id
_entity_poly.type
_entity_poly.pdbx_seq_one_letter_code
_entity_poly.pdbx_strand_id
1 'polypeptide(L)'
;MESIHHQGAETVNQVKKLTRAGMGLCQGKTCSGLVEAILNDQTPEYRQEAFRSRPPLRSVPMEWLAETADAYPHPGGPTRAVAVLSPDAKK
;
A
#
# COMPACT_ATOMS: atom_id res chain seq x y z
N MET A 1 -3.32 -1.75 27.97
CA MET A 1 -3.39 -1.20 26.60
C MET A 1 -4.73 -1.62 26.07
N GLU A 2 -5.66 -0.69 25.89
CA GLU A 2 -7.00 -1.00 25.39
C GLU A 2 -6.92 -1.32 23.89
N SER A 3 -7.59 -2.40 23.45
CA SER A 3 -7.62 -2.79 22.03
C SER A 3 -8.33 -1.71 21.22
N ILE A 4 -7.81 -1.36 20.06
CA ILE A 4 -8.45 -0.46 19.08
C ILE A 4 -9.87 -0.91 18.69
N HIS A 5 -10.19 -2.18 18.85
CA HIS A 5 -11.55 -2.68 18.70
C HIS A 5 -12.52 -2.06 19.73
N HIS A 6 -12.13 -1.99 21.01
CA HIS A 6 -12.94 -1.35 22.06
C HIS A 6 -13.10 0.17 21.85
N GLN A 7 -12.25 0.77 21.01
CA GLN A 7 -12.37 2.16 20.57
C GLN A 7 -13.31 2.33 19.37
N GLY A 8 -14.00 1.28 18.93
CA GLY A 8 -14.98 1.31 17.84
C GLY A 8 -14.39 1.14 16.44
N ALA A 9 -13.17 0.61 16.31
CA ALA A 9 -12.62 0.26 15.01
C ALA A 9 -13.20 -1.08 14.54
N GLU A 10 -14.06 -1.02 13.52
CA GLU A 10 -14.74 -2.17 12.91
C GLU A 10 -14.25 -2.45 11.48
N THR A 11 -13.51 -1.49 10.89
CA THR A 11 -13.02 -1.58 9.52
C THR A 11 -11.49 -1.53 9.44
N VAL A 12 -10.92 -2.22 8.44
CA VAL A 12 -9.49 -2.13 8.11
C VAL A 12 -9.05 -0.68 7.90
N ASN A 13 -9.90 0.17 7.32
CA ASN A 13 -9.60 1.59 7.12
C ASN A 13 -9.55 2.39 8.43
N GLN A 14 -10.42 2.11 9.40
CA GLN A 14 -10.32 2.71 10.74
C GLN A 14 -9.05 2.24 11.47
N VAL A 15 -8.77 0.93 11.43
CA VAL A 15 -7.53 0.38 11.99
C VAL A 15 -6.29 1.05 11.38
N LYS A 16 -6.24 1.18 10.06
CA LYS A 16 -5.19 1.90 9.33
C LYS A 16 -5.01 3.34 9.80
N LYS A 17 -6.10 4.08 9.97
CA LYS A 17 -6.07 5.49 10.40
C LYS A 17 -5.57 5.64 11.83
N LEU A 18 -5.98 4.75 12.73
CA LEU A 18 -5.65 4.81 14.15
C LEU A 18 -4.24 4.27 14.45
N THR A 19 -3.81 3.22 13.75
CA THR A 19 -2.59 2.47 14.09
C THR A 19 -1.46 2.58 13.07
N ARG A 20 -1.73 3.13 11.88
CA ARG A 20 -0.80 3.13 10.73
C ARG A 20 -0.45 1.72 10.22
N ALA A 21 -1.22 0.68 10.58
CA ALA A 21 -1.00 -0.68 10.10
C ALA A 21 -0.97 -0.74 8.55
N GLY A 22 0.06 -1.38 8.02
CA GLY A 22 0.33 -1.50 6.59
C GLY A 22 0.74 -0.23 5.85
N MET A 23 1.07 0.85 6.56
CA MET A 23 1.68 2.07 5.98
C MET A 23 3.21 2.12 6.15
N GLY A 24 3.84 1.03 6.61
CA GLY A 24 5.29 0.91 6.69
C GLY A 24 5.94 0.59 5.34
N LEU A 25 7.27 0.48 5.31
CA LEU A 25 8.06 0.16 4.10
C LEU A 25 7.60 -1.15 3.41
N CYS A 26 7.06 -2.10 4.17
CA CYS A 26 6.53 -3.35 3.64
C CYS A 26 5.14 -3.22 3.01
N GLN A 27 4.46 -2.08 3.13
CA GLN A 27 3.12 -1.80 2.58
C GLN A 27 2.09 -2.89 2.92
N GLY A 28 2.12 -3.38 4.16
CA GLY A 28 1.16 -4.37 4.65
C GLY A 28 1.53 -5.82 4.40
N LYS A 29 2.61 -6.14 3.68
CA LYS A 29 3.00 -7.54 3.36
C LYS A 29 3.14 -8.45 4.58
N THR A 30 3.51 -7.91 5.73
CA THR A 30 3.69 -8.68 6.97
C THR A 30 2.44 -8.65 7.85
N CYS A 31 1.74 -7.52 7.91
CA CYS A 31 0.70 -7.29 8.91
C CYS A 31 -0.73 -7.38 8.37
N SER A 32 -0.96 -7.31 7.05
CA SER A 32 -2.32 -7.23 6.49
C SER A 32 -3.17 -8.44 6.88
N GLY A 33 -2.66 -9.65 6.66
CA GLY A 33 -3.38 -10.89 6.98
C GLY A 33 -3.63 -11.07 8.48
N LEU A 34 -2.69 -10.62 9.32
CA LEU A 34 -2.86 -10.65 10.77
C LEU A 34 -3.96 -9.69 11.23
N VAL A 35 -3.98 -8.47 10.69
CA VAL A 35 -5.01 -7.48 11.00
C VAL A 35 -6.38 -7.94 10.52
N GLU A 36 -6.47 -8.50 9.32
CA GLU A 36 -7.72 -9.07 8.79
C GLU A 36 -8.20 -10.25 9.65
N ALA A 37 -7.31 -11.14 10.09
CA ALA A 37 -7.67 -12.24 10.98
C ALA A 37 -8.19 -11.76 12.34
N ILE A 38 -7.54 -10.77 12.95
CA ILE A 38 -7.97 -10.17 14.23
C ILE A 38 -9.34 -9.50 14.07
N LEU A 39 -9.59 -8.76 12.98
CA LEU A 39 -10.88 -8.13 12.75
C LEU A 39 -12.00 -9.15 12.50
N ASN A 40 -11.72 -10.21 11.74
CA ASN A 40 -12.71 -11.26 11.45
C ASN A 40 -13.11 -12.06 12.71
N ASP A 41 -12.16 -12.29 13.62
CA ASP A 41 -12.42 -12.96 14.90
C ASP A 41 -13.34 -12.13 15.81
N GLN A 42 -13.18 -10.80 15.79
CA GLN A 42 -13.92 -9.88 16.65
C GLN A 42 -15.23 -9.37 16.01
N THR A 43 -15.39 -9.49 14.69
CA THR A 43 -16.57 -9.00 13.95
C THR A 43 -16.88 -9.92 12.75
N PRO A 44 -17.67 -11.00 12.94
CA PRO A 44 -17.90 -12.05 11.94
C PRO A 44 -18.61 -11.60 10.66
N GLU A 45 -19.31 -10.45 10.69
CA GLU A 45 -20.02 -9.89 9.53
C GLU A 45 -19.09 -9.16 8.53
N TYR A 46 -17.79 -9.06 8.86
CA TYR A 46 -16.86 -8.24 8.09
C TYR A 46 -16.33 -8.96 6.84
N ARG A 47 -16.85 -8.58 5.66
CA ARG A 47 -16.32 -9.05 4.37
C ARG A 47 -16.10 -7.93 3.34
N GLN A 48 -16.21 -6.66 3.72
CA GLN A 48 -16.36 -5.59 2.72
C GLN A 48 -15.09 -4.82 2.34
N GLU A 49 -14.02 -4.78 3.16
CA GLU A 49 -12.80 -4.07 2.77
C GLU A 49 -11.50 -4.79 3.15
N ALA A 50 -10.77 -5.26 2.13
CA ALA A 50 -9.44 -5.86 2.28
C ALA A 50 -8.30 -4.82 2.12
N PHE A 51 -7.09 -5.19 2.53
CA PHE A 51 -5.89 -4.43 2.18
C PHE A 51 -5.69 -4.38 0.66
N ARG A 52 -5.87 -3.19 0.07
CA ARG A 52 -5.61 -2.96 -1.36
C ARG A 52 -4.16 -2.59 -1.59
N SER A 53 -3.49 -3.32 -2.47
CA SER A 53 -2.19 -2.92 -2.98
C SER A 53 -2.34 -1.78 -3.99
N ARG A 54 -1.42 -0.81 -3.92
CA ARG A 54 -1.35 0.33 -4.85
C ARG A 54 0.10 0.44 -5.34
N PRO A 55 0.33 0.74 -6.63
CA PRO A 55 1.65 1.08 -7.11
C PRO A 55 2.23 2.29 -6.36
N PRO A 56 3.56 2.33 -6.12
CA PRO A 56 4.54 1.28 -6.41
C PRO A 56 4.58 0.16 -5.34
N LEU A 57 4.76 -1.10 -5.77
CA LEU A 57 4.77 -2.28 -4.87
C LEU A 57 5.99 -2.35 -3.92
N ARG A 58 7.04 -1.58 -4.24
CA ARG A 58 8.24 -1.35 -3.44
C ARG A 58 8.55 0.14 -3.50
N SER A 59 9.28 0.65 -2.52
CA SER A 59 9.81 2.01 -2.59
C SER A 59 10.68 2.15 -3.84
N VAL A 60 10.46 3.22 -4.59
CA VAL A 60 11.30 3.62 -5.72
C VAL A 60 11.94 4.97 -5.39
N PRO A 61 13.19 5.20 -5.82
CA PRO A 61 13.81 6.51 -5.68
C PRO A 61 12.98 7.59 -6.39
N MET A 62 12.90 8.78 -5.79
CA MET A 62 12.18 9.91 -6.39
C MET A 62 12.83 10.39 -7.69
N GLU A 63 14.16 10.29 -7.79
CA GLU A 63 14.93 10.58 -9.02
C GLU A 63 14.39 9.81 -10.23
N TRP A 64 14.09 8.51 -10.08
CA TRP A 64 13.57 7.69 -11.18
C TRP A 64 12.18 8.14 -11.63
N LEU A 65 11.34 8.60 -10.70
CA LEU A 65 10.03 9.15 -11.03
C LEU A 65 10.15 10.51 -11.73
N ALA A 66 11.14 11.32 -11.35
CA ALA A 66 11.38 12.62 -11.97
C ALA A 66 11.93 12.48 -13.40
N GLU A 67 12.95 11.63 -13.60
CA GLU A 67 13.55 11.38 -14.93
C GLU A 67 12.53 10.83 -15.93
N THR A 68 11.60 9.99 -15.48
CA THR A 68 10.58 9.40 -16.34
C THR A 68 9.39 10.31 -16.60
N ALA A 69 9.17 11.37 -15.80
CA ALA A 69 8.07 12.31 -16.01
C ALA A 69 8.21 13.09 -17.32
N ASP A 70 9.43 13.52 -17.65
CA ASP A 70 9.74 14.26 -18.88
C ASP A 70 9.77 13.35 -20.12
N ALA A 71 9.85 12.02 -19.93
CA ALA A 71 9.88 11.04 -21.00
C ALA A 71 8.50 10.77 -21.64
N TYR A 72 7.40 11.20 -21.00
CA TYR A 72 6.05 10.92 -21.48
C TYR A 72 5.27 12.22 -21.82
N PRO A 73 4.83 12.41 -23.08
CA PRO A 73 4.14 13.63 -23.52
C PRO A 73 2.69 13.75 -23.04
N HIS A 74 2.15 12.78 -22.28
CA HIS A 74 0.78 12.79 -21.77
C HIS A 74 0.78 12.81 -20.22
N PRO A 75 -0.02 13.70 -19.57
CA PRO A 75 -0.02 13.88 -18.11
C PRO A 75 -0.47 12.64 -17.31
N GLY A 76 -1.06 11.65 -17.96
CA GLY A 76 -1.43 10.36 -17.39
C GLY A 76 -0.30 9.32 -17.31
N GLY A 77 0.91 9.65 -17.78
CA GLY A 77 2.02 8.71 -17.87
C GLY A 77 1.77 7.57 -18.89
N PRO A 78 2.63 6.54 -18.91
CA PRO A 78 2.43 5.41 -19.82
C PRO A 78 1.19 4.59 -19.40
N THR A 79 0.26 4.39 -20.32
CA THR A 79 -0.88 3.45 -20.16
C THR A 79 -0.43 2.00 -19.93
N ARG A 80 0.87 1.71 -20.13
CA ARG A 80 1.50 0.43 -19.85
C ARG A 80 2.88 0.70 -19.23
N ALA A 81 3.03 0.44 -17.94
CA ALA A 81 4.32 0.53 -17.25
C ALA A 81 5.28 -0.52 -17.82
N VAL A 82 6.03 -0.15 -18.85
CA VAL A 82 7.23 -0.88 -19.25
C VAL A 82 8.31 -0.34 -18.33
N ALA A 83 8.95 -1.21 -17.55
CA ALA A 83 10.11 -0.82 -16.77
C ALA A 83 11.10 -0.17 -17.76
N VAL A 84 11.31 1.14 -17.63
CA VAL A 84 12.33 1.85 -18.38
C VAL A 84 13.65 1.39 -17.79
N LEU A 85 14.15 0.25 -18.29
CA LEU A 85 15.53 -0.15 -18.05
C LEU A 85 16.37 0.91 -18.73
N SER A 86 16.93 1.83 -17.95
CA SER A 86 17.94 2.75 -18.45
C SER A 86 19.13 1.90 -18.94
N PRO A 87 19.60 2.08 -20.19
CA PRO A 87 20.68 1.27 -20.76
C PRO A 87 22.01 1.39 -19.99
N ASP A 88 22.14 2.36 -19.08
CA ASP A 88 23.34 2.62 -18.28
C ASP A 88 23.33 2.01 -16.87
N ALA A 89 22.47 1.03 -16.60
CA ALA A 89 22.57 0.18 -15.39
C ALA A 89 23.75 -0.81 -15.45
N LYS A 90 24.95 -0.29 -15.76
CA LYS A 90 26.24 -0.97 -15.61
C LYS A 90 27.24 -0.03 -14.95
N LYS A 91 27.29 -0.08 -13.62
CA LYS A 91 28.53 -0.25 -12.84
C LYS A 91 28.23 -0.55 -11.38
#